data_AF-A0A6A6G1M4-F1
#
_entry.id   AF-A0A6A6G1M4-F1
#
_cell.length_a   1.000
_cell.length_b   1.000
_cell.length_c   1.000
_cell.angle_alpha   90.00
_cell.angle_beta   90.00
_cell.angle_gamma   90.00
#
_symmetry.space_group_name_H-M   'P 1'
#
loop_
_entity.id
_entity.type
_entity.pdbx_description
1 polymer ?
#
loop_
_entity_poly.entity_id
_entity_poly.type
_entity_poly.pdbx_seq_one_letter_code
_entity_poly.pdbx_strand_id
1 'polypeptide(L)'
;MSITTPPVSSVTVCVYELEVAIDEWVEDHLPHADLDSPGCEWTTIPRPPQNEEGIWGDDNEGHVLLRCCEDQRPREPQRVTVSASNKSYVTIGDYVTTVHHWLQTVTEDILKVKQSYTSIPVSASTPANVFYIGINTLHIEEPNYDTGDFSRMWKRAANHVRRLEAQETV
;
A
#
# COMPACT_ATOMS: atom_id res chain seq x y z
N MET A 1 22.65 -16.29 2.17
CA MET A 1 23.05 -15.14 1.33
C MET A 1 22.30 -13.92 1.78
N SER A 2 22.92 -12.74 1.72
CA SER A 2 22.26 -11.45 1.98
C SER A 2 21.71 -10.86 0.69
N ILE A 3 20.56 -10.19 0.75
CA ILE A 3 19.97 -9.48 -0.40
C ILE A 3 20.61 -8.10 -0.59
N THR A 4 21.13 -7.48 0.48
CA THR A 4 21.82 -6.18 0.43
C THR A 4 23.28 -6.31 0.89
N THR A 5 24.15 -5.44 0.37
CA THR A 5 25.54 -5.31 0.82
C THR A 5 25.88 -3.84 1.03
N PRO A 6 26.18 -3.39 2.26
CA PRO A 6 26.13 -4.17 3.50
C PRO A 6 24.70 -4.61 3.88
N PRO A 7 24.54 -5.66 4.71
CA PRO A 7 23.24 -6.01 5.29
C PRO A 7 22.62 -4.84 6.04
N VAL A 8 21.31 -4.65 5.91
CA VAL A 8 20.58 -3.52 6.52
C VAL A 8 20.06 -3.90 7.90
N SER A 9 20.14 -2.98 8.86
CA SER A 9 19.62 -3.14 10.23
C SER A 9 18.11 -2.85 10.34
N SER A 10 17.54 -2.16 9.36
CA SER A 10 16.11 -1.87 9.28
C SER A 10 15.66 -1.67 7.83
N VAL A 11 14.37 -1.90 7.56
CA VAL A 11 13.71 -1.57 6.30
C VAL A 11 12.32 -1.01 6.58
N THR A 12 11.98 0.13 5.98
CA THR A 12 10.64 0.71 6.04
C THR A 12 9.87 0.28 4.81
N VAL A 13 8.77 -0.44 5.01
CA VAL A 13 7.97 -1.06 3.97
C VAL A 13 6.69 -0.26 3.75
N CYS A 14 6.31 -0.07 2.49
CA CYS A 14 5.05 0.51 2.06
C CYS A 14 4.27 -0.41 1.11
N VAL A 15 2.99 -0.12 0.94
CA VAL A 15 2.11 -0.74 -0.06
C VAL A 15 1.87 0.28 -1.16
N TYR A 16 2.26 -0.06 -2.39
CA TYR A 16 2.24 0.85 -3.53
C TYR A 16 0.85 1.47 -3.76
N GLU A 17 -0.20 0.66 -3.69
CA GLU A 17 -1.59 1.12 -3.89
C GLU A 17 -1.95 2.23 -2.91
N LEU A 18 -1.52 2.14 -1.65
CA LEU A 18 -1.81 3.17 -0.65
C LEU A 18 -0.98 4.43 -0.89
N GLU A 19 0.26 4.28 -1.36
CA GLU A 19 1.18 5.40 -1.61
C GLU A 19 0.67 6.31 -2.74
N VAL A 20 0.08 5.74 -3.79
CA VAL A 20 -0.42 6.51 -4.94
C VAL A 20 -1.90 6.89 -4.81
N ALA A 21 -2.62 6.30 -3.86
CA ALA A 21 -4.07 6.49 -3.72
C ALA A 21 -4.50 7.95 -3.60
N ILE A 22 -3.76 8.76 -2.84
CA ILE A 22 -4.11 10.17 -2.64
C ILE A 22 -3.92 10.95 -3.93
N ASP A 23 -2.77 10.79 -4.59
CA ASP A 23 -2.46 11.52 -5.82
C ASP A 23 -3.46 11.17 -6.93
N GLU A 24 -3.71 9.89 -7.14
CA GLU A 24 -4.68 9.42 -8.15
C GLU A 24 -6.11 9.88 -7.80
N TRP A 25 -6.49 9.83 -6.52
CA TRP A 25 -7.79 10.36 -6.10
C TRP A 25 -7.92 11.86 -6.37
N VAL A 26 -6.88 12.66 -6.08
CA VAL A 26 -6.87 14.09 -6.37
C VAL A 26 -6.94 14.33 -7.88
N GLU A 27 -6.14 13.62 -8.69
CA GLU A 27 -6.16 13.76 -10.15
C GLU A 27 -7.56 13.48 -10.74
N ASP A 28 -8.27 12.48 -10.23
CA ASP A 28 -9.62 12.11 -10.70
C ASP A 28 -10.71 13.07 -10.21
N HIS A 29 -10.57 13.63 -9.00
CA HIS A 29 -11.64 14.40 -8.35
C HIS A 29 -11.48 15.91 -8.46
N LEU A 30 -10.25 16.42 -8.52
CA LEU A 30 -9.97 17.85 -8.61
C LEU A 30 -10.64 18.52 -9.82
N PRO A 31 -10.70 17.92 -11.03
CA PRO A 31 -11.37 18.53 -12.18
C PRO A 31 -12.89 18.71 -12.04
N HIS A 32 -13.52 18.03 -11.09
CA HIS A 32 -14.96 18.09 -10.83
C HIS A 32 -15.29 18.84 -9.53
N ALA A 33 -14.26 19.13 -8.72
CA ALA A 33 -14.41 19.76 -7.42
C ALA A 33 -14.35 21.29 -7.55
N ASP A 34 -15.46 21.90 -7.92
CA ASP A 34 -15.61 23.34 -7.70
C ASP A 34 -15.84 23.60 -6.20
N LEU A 35 -15.34 24.73 -5.67
CA LEU A 35 -15.53 25.10 -4.26
C LEU A 35 -17.00 25.16 -3.84
N ASP A 36 -17.89 25.48 -4.79
CA ASP A 36 -19.34 25.59 -4.58
C ASP A 36 -20.11 24.32 -5.03
N SER A 37 -19.42 23.28 -5.51
CA SER A 37 -20.09 22.08 -6.00
C SER A 37 -20.70 21.26 -4.86
N PRO A 38 -22.00 20.95 -4.90
CA PRO A 38 -22.64 20.15 -3.87
C PRO A 38 -22.00 18.76 -3.79
N GLY A 39 -21.57 18.37 -2.59
CA GLY A 39 -20.88 17.09 -2.35
C GLY A 39 -19.35 17.19 -2.32
N CYS A 40 -18.78 18.37 -2.59
CA CYS A 40 -17.37 18.64 -2.38
C CYS A 40 -17.13 19.22 -0.98
N GLU A 41 -16.07 18.77 -0.32
CA GLU A 41 -15.64 19.31 0.98
C GLU A 41 -14.16 19.65 0.90
N TRP A 42 -13.82 20.88 1.31
CA TRP A 42 -12.49 21.43 1.24
C TRP A 42 -12.02 21.88 2.62
N THR A 43 -10.72 21.81 2.86
CA THR A 43 -10.06 22.46 4.00
C THR A 43 -8.93 23.36 3.51
N THR A 44 -8.51 24.30 4.34
CA THR A 44 -7.40 25.21 4.02
C THR A 44 -6.21 24.89 4.91
N ILE A 45 -5.03 24.75 4.30
CA ILE A 45 -3.77 24.56 5.02
C ILE A 45 -2.98 25.87 5.08
N PRO A 46 -2.17 26.12 6.14
CA PRO A 46 -1.34 27.31 6.21
C PRO A 46 -0.36 27.41 5.04
N ARG A 47 -0.11 28.64 4.56
CA ARG A 47 0.88 28.87 3.51
C ARG A 47 2.29 28.52 4.00
N PRO A 48 3.05 27.70 3.25
CA PRO A 48 4.45 27.43 3.58
C PRO A 48 5.29 28.71 3.49
N PRO A 49 6.46 28.74 4.15
CA PRO A 49 7.33 29.91 4.13
C PRO A 49 7.76 30.25 2.69
N GLN A 50 7.96 31.53 2.39
CA GLN A 50 8.20 32.06 1.03
C GLN A 50 9.44 31.49 0.29
N ASN A 51 10.32 30.78 0.99
CA ASN A 51 11.51 30.14 0.43
C ASN A 51 11.27 28.68 -0.02
N GLU A 52 10.06 28.15 0.19
CA GLU A 52 9.64 26.83 -0.31
C GLU A 52 8.91 27.05 -1.64
N GLU A 53 9.65 26.93 -2.74
CA GLU A 53 9.04 26.83 -4.07
C GLU A 53 8.36 25.46 -4.20
N GLY A 54 7.04 25.44 -4.36
CA GLY A 54 6.27 24.20 -4.46
C GLY A 54 4.78 24.42 -4.66
N ILE A 55 4.10 23.34 -5.03
CA ILE A 55 2.63 23.27 -5.09
C ILE A 55 2.11 23.35 -3.65
N TRP A 56 1.18 24.27 -3.39
CA TRP A 56 0.59 24.47 -2.06
C TRP A 56 -0.90 24.12 -2.08
N GLY A 57 -1.28 23.05 -1.39
CA GLY A 57 -2.62 22.47 -1.50
C GLY A 57 -2.80 21.69 -2.81
N ASP A 58 -3.98 21.11 -3.00
CA ASP A 58 -4.31 20.36 -4.22
C ASP A 58 -4.57 21.31 -5.41
N ASP A 59 -5.00 22.54 -5.15
CA ASP A 59 -5.34 23.56 -6.16
C ASP A 59 -4.27 24.64 -6.34
N ASN A 60 -3.12 24.50 -5.68
CA ASN A 60 -2.05 25.50 -5.62
C ASN A 60 -2.43 26.85 -4.96
N GLU A 61 -3.59 26.91 -4.29
CA GLU A 61 -4.07 28.05 -3.50
C GLU A 61 -4.23 27.71 -2.01
N GLY A 62 -3.75 26.54 -1.59
CA GLY A 62 -3.76 26.09 -0.20
C GLY A 62 -5.03 25.36 0.20
N HIS A 63 -5.90 25.00 -0.75
CA HIS A 63 -7.06 24.17 -0.47
C HIS A 63 -6.72 22.69 -0.65
N VAL A 64 -7.19 21.86 0.27
CA VAL A 64 -7.07 20.41 0.22
C VAL A 64 -8.45 19.80 0.15
N LEU A 65 -8.70 19.00 -0.88
CA LEU A 65 -9.97 18.36 -1.16
C LEU A 65 -10.12 17.13 -0.24
N LEU A 66 -11.13 17.16 0.64
CA LEU A 66 -11.42 16.09 1.59
C LEU A 66 -12.48 15.12 1.07
N ARG A 67 -13.40 15.60 0.24
CA ARG A 67 -14.51 14.81 -0.31
C ARG A 67 -14.91 15.33 -1.67
N CYS A 68 -15.28 14.45 -2.60
CA CYS A 68 -15.88 14.79 -3.89
C CYS A 68 -16.67 13.58 -4.42
N CYS A 69 -17.69 13.79 -5.26
CA CYS A 69 -18.46 12.71 -5.88
C CYS A 69 -19.02 11.65 -4.89
N GLU A 70 -19.38 12.10 -3.68
CA GLU A 70 -19.75 11.26 -2.52
C GLU A 70 -18.63 10.38 -1.94
N ASP A 71 -17.47 10.32 -2.60
CA ASP A 71 -16.29 9.60 -2.16
C ASP A 71 -15.38 10.45 -1.24
N GLN A 72 -14.70 9.78 -0.33
CA GLN A 72 -13.88 10.39 0.72
C GLN A 72 -12.40 10.23 0.38
N ARG A 73 -11.63 11.31 0.52
CA ARG A 73 -10.18 11.30 0.32
C ARG A 73 -9.55 10.11 1.06
N PRO A 74 -8.69 9.33 0.40
CA PRO A 74 -7.93 8.27 1.06
C PRO A 74 -7.15 8.79 2.26
N ARG A 75 -6.94 7.91 3.24
CA ARG A 75 -6.07 8.22 4.38
C ARG A 75 -4.61 8.25 3.91
N GLU A 76 -3.80 8.99 4.65
CA GLU A 76 -2.35 8.96 4.49
C GLU A 76 -1.81 7.52 4.52
N PRO A 77 -0.92 7.15 3.58
CA PRO A 77 -0.38 5.81 3.50
C PRO A 77 0.37 5.45 4.78
N GLN A 78 -0.06 4.36 5.40
CA GLN A 78 0.66 3.79 6.52
C GLN A 78 1.91 3.05 6.02
N ARG A 79 2.98 3.08 6.81
CA ARG A 79 4.23 2.35 6.55
C ARG A 79 4.64 1.59 7.80
N VAL A 80 5.38 0.49 7.65
CA VAL A 80 5.92 -0.26 8.77
C VAL A 80 7.43 -0.32 8.70
N THR A 81 8.11 -0.05 9.82
CA THR A 81 9.56 -0.24 9.90
C THR A 81 9.87 -1.58 10.55
N VAL A 82 10.46 -2.47 9.77
CA VAL A 82 11.03 -3.73 10.24
C VAL A 82 12.44 -3.44 10.74
N SER A 83 12.72 -3.79 11.99
CA SER A 83 14.05 -3.69 12.58
C SER A 83 14.59 -5.08 12.91
N ALA A 84 15.91 -5.23 12.86
CA ALA A 84 16.55 -6.46 13.25
C ALA A 84 16.29 -6.76 14.74
N SER A 85 15.83 -7.98 15.04
CA SER A 85 15.48 -8.37 16.41
C SER A 85 16.73 -8.62 17.27
N ASN A 86 17.49 -9.66 16.88
CA ASN A 86 18.62 -10.18 17.65
C ASN A 86 19.96 -10.10 16.90
N LYS A 87 19.92 -9.76 15.61
CA LYS A 87 21.11 -9.69 14.74
C LYS A 87 21.39 -8.25 14.36
N SER A 88 22.57 -7.97 13.81
CA SER A 88 22.90 -6.65 13.24
C SER A 88 22.19 -6.35 11.91
N TYR A 89 21.38 -7.29 11.42
CA TYR A 89 20.70 -7.19 10.13
C TYR A 89 19.32 -7.82 10.18
N VAL A 90 18.40 -7.30 9.38
CA VAL A 90 17.03 -7.81 9.24
C VAL A 90 17.06 -9.22 8.65
N THR A 91 16.39 -10.14 9.32
CA THR A 91 16.18 -11.50 8.78
C THR A 91 14.86 -11.60 8.03
N ILE A 92 14.73 -12.63 7.19
CA ILE A 92 13.45 -12.95 6.53
C ILE A 92 12.35 -13.18 7.59
N GLY A 93 12.69 -13.77 8.74
CA GLY A 93 11.75 -13.96 9.85
C GLY A 93 11.24 -12.63 10.40
N ASP A 94 12.15 -11.69 10.71
CA ASP A 94 11.77 -10.35 11.18
C ASP A 94 10.85 -9.67 10.16
N TYR A 95 11.23 -9.73 8.88
CA TYR A 95 10.46 -9.13 7.79
C TYR A 95 9.07 -9.73 7.68
N VAL A 96 8.96 -11.05 7.51
CA VAL A 96 7.68 -11.71 7.26
C VAL A 96 6.74 -11.56 8.45
N THR A 97 7.21 -11.72 9.67
CA THR A 97 6.36 -11.60 10.85
C THR A 97 5.84 -10.17 11.02
N THR A 98 6.71 -9.16 10.94
CA THR A 98 6.28 -7.76 11.09
C THR A 98 5.37 -7.31 9.94
N VAL A 99 5.76 -7.59 8.70
CA VAL A 99 4.99 -7.17 7.52
C VAL A 99 3.65 -7.88 7.43
N HIS A 100 3.58 -9.18 7.72
CA HIS A 100 2.32 -9.92 7.69
C HIS A 100 1.31 -9.37 8.70
N HIS A 101 1.73 -9.13 9.95
CA HIS A 101 0.85 -8.54 10.96
C HIS A 101 0.40 -7.12 10.59
N TRP A 102 1.31 -6.30 10.05
CA TRP A 102 0.97 -4.97 9.59
C TRP A 102 0.02 -4.98 8.38
N LEU A 103 0.22 -5.87 7.41
CA LEU A 103 -0.70 -5.99 6.27
C LEU A 103 -2.14 -6.25 6.73
N GLN A 104 -2.32 -7.08 7.77
CA GLN A 104 -3.65 -7.32 8.35
C GLN A 104 -4.30 -6.05 8.92
N THR A 105 -3.52 -5.07 9.38
CA THR A 105 -4.07 -3.79 9.90
C THR A 105 -4.41 -2.79 8.80
N VAL A 106 -3.84 -2.94 7.60
CA VAL A 106 -4.09 -2.03 6.46
C VAL A 106 -4.94 -2.66 5.35
N THR A 107 -5.36 -3.92 5.50
CA THR A 107 -6.18 -4.63 4.51
C THR A 107 -7.44 -3.85 4.12
N GLU A 108 -8.15 -3.25 5.08
CA GLU A 108 -9.38 -2.50 4.79
C GLU A 108 -9.10 -1.27 3.91
N ASP A 109 -8.02 -0.54 4.19
CA ASP A 109 -7.60 0.61 3.40
C ASP A 109 -7.23 0.17 1.97
N ILE A 110 -6.50 -0.94 1.83
CA ILE A 110 -6.13 -1.52 0.52
C ILE A 110 -7.38 -1.90 -0.28
N LEU A 111 -8.35 -2.56 0.34
CA LEU A 111 -9.59 -2.96 -0.31
C LEU A 111 -10.41 -1.75 -0.75
N LYS A 112 -10.48 -0.71 0.08
CA LYS A 112 -11.19 0.54 -0.25
C LYS A 112 -10.58 1.20 -1.49
N VAL A 113 -9.25 1.35 -1.51
CA VAL A 113 -8.51 1.90 -2.64
C VAL A 113 -8.69 1.06 -3.90
N LYS A 114 -8.69 -0.27 -3.80
CA LYS A 114 -8.97 -1.12 -4.97
C LYS A 114 -10.39 -1.00 -5.51
N GLN A 115 -11.35 -0.82 -4.62
CA GLN A 115 -12.75 -0.66 -5.00
C GLN A 115 -12.98 0.64 -5.78
N SER A 116 -12.27 1.73 -5.45
CA SER A 116 -12.40 2.99 -6.19
C SER A 116 -11.95 2.85 -7.65
N TYR A 117 -10.92 2.05 -7.94
CA TYR A 117 -10.47 1.84 -9.34
C TYR A 117 -11.34 0.90 -10.16
N THR A 118 -11.94 -0.11 -9.54
CA THR A 118 -12.51 -1.25 -10.28
C THR A 118 -14.02 -1.20 -10.44
N SER A 119 -14.73 -0.30 -9.73
CA SER A 119 -16.20 -0.25 -9.66
C SER A 119 -16.88 -1.57 -9.26
N ILE A 120 -16.12 -2.60 -8.92
CA ILE A 120 -16.59 -3.92 -8.52
C ILE A 120 -16.34 -4.04 -7.01
N PRO A 121 -17.34 -4.45 -6.21
CA PRO A 121 -17.13 -4.68 -4.79
C PRO A 121 -16.07 -5.77 -4.58
N VAL A 122 -14.92 -5.40 -4.04
CA VAL A 122 -13.90 -6.37 -3.63
C VAL A 122 -14.37 -6.98 -2.32
N SER A 123 -14.63 -8.30 -2.29
CA SER A 123 -15.02 -8.98 -1.06
C SER A 123 -13.91 -8.85 -0.01
N ALA A 124 -14.28 -8.63 1.26
CA ALA A 124 -13.34 -8.67 2.38
C ALA A 124 -12.63 -10.03 2.53
N SER A 125 -13.19 -11.09 1.94
CA SER A 125 -12.59 -12.43 1.89
C SER A 125 -11.77 -12.70 0.63
N THR A 126 -11.58 -11.70 -0.25
CA THR A 126 -10.77 -11.87 -1.46
C THR A 126 -9.33 -12.16 -1.05
N PRO A 127 -8.77 -13.33 -1.44
CA PRO A 127 -7.36 -13.60 -1.19
C PRO A 127 -6.52 -12.54 -1.90
N ALA A 128 -5.55 -11.93 -1.23
CA ALA A 128 -4.66 -10.96 -1.84
C ALA A 128 -3.28 -11.59 -2.04
N ASN A 129 -2.75 -11.49 -3.26
CA ASN A 129 -1.38 -11.88 -3.54
C ASN A 129 -0.46 -10.70 -3.25
N VAL A 130 0.60 -10.94 -2.47
CA VAL A 130 1.62 -9.93 -2.19
C VAL A 130 2.78 -10.13 -3.17
N PHE A 131 2.99 -9.14 -4.02
CA PHE A 131 4.11 -9.06 -4.94
C PHE A 131 5.17 -8.11 -4.40
N TYR A 132 6.43 -8.49 -4.56
CA TYR A 132 7.56 -7.65 -4.17
C TYR A 132 8.05 -6.92 -5.41
N ILE A 133 7.80 -5.61 -5.50
CA ILE A 133 8.40 -4.76 -6.53
C ILE A 133 9.81 -4.34 -6.10
N GLY A 134 10.00 -4.13 -4.79
CA GLY A 134 11.29 -3.87 -4.16
C GLY A 134 11.36 -4.47 -2.76
N ILE A 135 12.51 -4.35 -2.10
CA ILE A 135 12.69 -4.84 -0.71
C ILE A 135 11.80 -4.06 0.30
N ASN A 136 11.38 -2.86 -0.07
CA ASN A 136 10.62 -1.92 0.73
C ASN A 136 9.24 -1.61 0.14
N THR A 137 8.88 -2.18 -1.00
CA THR A 137 7.64 -1.83 -1.71
C THR A 137 6.90 -3.09 -2.13
N LEU A 138 5.69 -3.21 -1.59
CA LEU A 138 4.76 -4.29 -1.88
C LEU A 138 3.70 -3.81 -2.87
N HIS A 139 3.32 -4.70 -3.77
CA HIS A 139 2.18 -4.56 -4.65
C HIS A 139 1.18 -5.64 -4.34
N ILE A 140 -0.09 -5.28 -4.25
CA ILE A 140 -1.16 -6.18 -3.84
C ILE A 140 -2.04 -6.42 -5.04
N GLU A 141 -2.19 -7.68 -5.45
CA GLU A 141 -3.07 -8.04 -6.57
C GLU A 141 -4.13 -9.05 -6.17
N GLU A 142 -5.22 -9.06 -6.94
CA GLU A 142 -6.25 -10.07 -6.82
C GLU A 142 -5.84 -11.37 -7.51
N PRO A 143 -6.32 -12.54 -7.06
CA PRO A 143 -5.82 -13.84 -7.53
C PRO A 143 -6.17 -14.17 -8.99
N ASN A 144 -7.14 -13.43 -9.54
CA ASN A 144 -7.73 -13.67 -10.86
C ASN A 144 -7.29 -12.63 -11.90
N TYR A 145 -6.46 -11.64 -11.53
CA TYR A 145 -5.77 -10.82 -12.53
C TYR A 145 -4.73 -11.72 -13.21
N ASP A 146 -4.78 -11.81 -14.54
CA ASP A 146 -4.04 -12.80 -15.35
C ASP A 146 -2.54 -12.50 -15.35
N THR A 147 -1.85 -12.77 -14.24
CA THR A 147 -0.39 -12.54 -14.12
C THR A 147 0.48 -13.62 -14.72
N GLY A 148 -0.09 -14.58 -15.46
CA GLY A 148 0.70 -15.68 -15.98
C GLY A 148 1.53 -16.38 -14.88
N ASP A 149 2.72 -16.84 -15.25
CA ASP A 149 3.56 -17.83 -14.57
C ASP A 149 3.79 -17.67 -13.04
N PHE A 150 3.76 -16.44 -12.49
CA PHE A 150 4.17 -16.15 -11.11
C PHE A 150 3.22 -16.69 -10.03
N SER A 151 1.91 -16.52 -10.18
CA SER A 151 0.92 -17.06 -9.23
C SER A 151 0.96 -18.60 -9.16
N ARG A 152 1.21 -19.25 -10.31
CA ARG A 152 1.37 -20.72 -10.39
C ARG A 152 2.67 -21.16 -9.70
N MET A 153 3.75 -20.42 -9.89
CA MET A 153 5.04 -20.69 -9.24
C MET A 153 4.92 -20.62 -7.72
N TRP A 154 4.34 -19.55 -7.16
CA TRP A 154 4.18 -19.40 -5.72
C TRP A 154 3.23 -20.43 -5.11
N LYS A 155 2.12 -20.78 -5.79
CA LYS A 155 1.26 -21.90 -5.37
C LYS A 155 2.04 -23.23 -5.32
N ARG A 156 2.90 -23.50 -6.31
CA ARG A 156 3.76 -24.70 -6.33
C ARG A 156 4.78 -24.69 -5.19
N ALA A 157 5.43 -23.56 -4.93
CA ALA A 157 6.39 -23.40 -3.83
C ALA A 157 5.71 -23.59 -2.46
N ALA A 158 4.57 -22.95 -2.22
CA ALA A 158 3.81 -23.09 -0.98
C ALA A 158 3.32 -24.53 -0.75
N ASN A 159 2.88 -25.22 -1.80
CA ASN A 159 2.51 -26.64 -1.73
C ASN A 159 3.72 -27.56 -1.49
N HIS A 160 4.93 -27.15 -1.90
CA HIS A 160 6.14 -27.89 -1.61
C HIS A 160 6.55 -27.74 -0.14
N VAL A 161 6.55 -26.52 0.39
CA VAL A 161 6.85 -26.25 1.81
C VAL A 161 5.88 -27.00 2.73
N ARG A 162 4.57 -26.91 2.48
CA ARG A 162 3.56 -27.66 3.26
C ARG A 162 3.77 -29.18 3.24
N ARG A 163 4.31 -29.72 2.14
CA ARG A 163 4.64 -31.16 2.07
C ARG A 163 5.87 -31.51 2.89
N LEU A 164 6.87 -30.62 2.97
CA LEU A 164 8.04 -30.82 3.81
C LEU A 164 7.66 -30.75 5.29
N GLU A 165 6.86 -29.77 5.69
CA GLU A 165 6.38 -29.62 7.07
C GLU A 165 5.55 -30.85 7.53
N ALA A 166 4.72 -31.41 6.64
CA ALA A 166 3.95 -32.62 6.94
C ALA A 166 4.81 -33.89 7.04
N GLN A 167 6.02 -33.89 6.45
CA GLN A 167 6.96 -35.02 6.50
C GLN A 167 7.87 -34.97 7.74
N GLU A 168 8.06 -33.80 8.36
CA GLU A 168 8.85 -33.64 9.59
C GLU A 168 8.07 -33.98 10.88
N THR A 169 6.75 -34.15 10.78
CA THR A 169 5.87 -34.52 11.91
C THR A 169 5.63 -36.03 12.09
N VAL A 170 6.42 -36.89 11.42
CA VAL A 170 6.33 -38.37 11.51
C VAL A 170 7.51 -38.96 12.27
#